data_AF-A0AAD6XL69-F1
#
_entry.id   AF-A0AAD6XL69-F1
#
_cell.length_a   1.000
_cell.length_b   1.000
_cell.length_c   1.000
_cell.angle_alpha   90.00
_cell.angle_beta   90.00
_cell.angle_gamma   90.00
#
_symmetry.space_group_name_H-M   'P 1'
#
loop_
_entity.id
_entity.type
_entity.pdbx_description
1 polymer ?
#
loop_
_entity_poly.entity_id
_entity_poly.type
_entity_poly.pdbx_seq_one_letter_code
_entity_poly.pdbx_strand_id
1 'polypeptide(L)'
;MGQVYIAFYRDGNDCILLNILPEPVSGVRRARALVHSRRIGGVFQAHKTSLTVDHLSNLTPKAIRQALATPDSVHVIQVDRVTAEPTDEMGQLVEPPSATTSSPPQARGSMFSLLRRKKKPEAELGVVEPFEIYSEAEAEAPPPPPPKDNITRSFSYQPTPPKAETSRVLPPRPLLQPVATHHRSHSDYTVVSRDSSSSEDLVVVKPEPEPQPLRSPGIKKRSATMPSKWNAEPVDPAQRARRRMELQRQRELEEEAALEEEAQRQIHIKSQKAALLRQEEEEAQERRAMLEEELKRVTAQRRQREQFEREEEERKKRQLEQKKRVDRERRIEEHRRLEEWRKEQAAQAKEAARLAEQVRKQEEALRTKKIQQTSAKIKSSKADVDLVTGWVTMQTGDSLIWRRRYFQFVGSTIFFYRSLKEKDTNQVLDQMDLRKKVRGLREWNEGYEDLKAIPFSFAVEFNGEREPWSMYSDSEEEKYKLLGLLHTANGG
;
A
#
# COMPACT_ATOMS: atom_id res chain seq x y z
N MET A 1 -0.90 14.07 12.59
CA MET A 1 0.19 13.42 11.81
C MET A 1 1.24 12.91 12.79
N GLY A 2 1.63 11.63 12.75
CA GLY A 2 2.72 11.13 13.60
C GLY A 2 4.05 11.80 13.24
N GLN A 3 4.79 12.30 14.23
CA GLN A 3 6.17 12.79 14.06
C GLN A 3 7.14 11.61 14.22
N VAL A 4 8.26 11.66 13.50
CA VAL A 4 9.35 10.67 13.61
C VAL A 4 10.52 11.35 14.30
N TYR A 5 11.11 10.69 15.28
CA TYR A 5 12.28 11.21 15.99
C TYR A 5 13.50 10.33 15.74
N ILE A 6 14.62 10.96 15.44
CA ILE A 6 15.93 10.32 15.34
C ILE A 6 16.79 10.99 16.41
N ALA A 7 17.37 10.21 17.32
CA ALA A 7 18.17 10.71 18.42
C ALA A 7 19.48 9.93 18.53
N PHE A 8 20.51 10.57 19.08
CA PHE A 8 21.74 9.90 19.47
C PHE A 8 21.75 9.74 20.98
N TYR A 9 22.08 8.52 21.43
CA TYR A 9 22.33 8.23 22.82
C TYR A 9 23.77 7.77 22.99
N ARG A 10 24.44 8.29 24.01
CA ARG A 10 25.83 7.96 24.32
C ARG A 10 25.89 7.41 25.74
N ASP A 11 26.45 6.22 25.88
CA ASP A 11 26.76 5.60 27.17
C ASP A 11 28.27 5.33 27.23
N GLY A 12 29.00 6.17 27.96
CA GLY A 12 30.46 6.17 27.96
C GLY A 12 31.07 6.42 26.57
N ASN A 13 31.72 5.39 26.01
CA ASN A 13 32.40 5.45 24.72
C ASN A 13 31.57 4.88 23.57
N ASP A 14 30.42 4.26 23.86
CA ASP A 14 29.56 3.68 22.85
C ASP A 14 28.42 4.65 22.52
N CYS A 15 28.11 4.78 21.23
CA CYS A 15 26.97 5.56 20.77
C CYS A 15 25.97 4.65 20.04
N ILE A 16 24.69 4.92 20.27
CA ILE A 16 23.56 4.26 19.63
C ILE A 16 22.74 5.31 18.88
N LEU A 17 22.29 4.92 17.70
CA LEU A 17 21.30 5.67 16.94
C LEU A 17 19.89 5.17 17.28
N LEU A 18 19.07 6.02 17.88
CA LEU A 18 17.70 5.72 18.29
C LEU A 18 16.71 6.21 17.22
N ASN A 19 15.87 5.30 16.73
CA ASN A 19 14.80 5.59 15.78
C ASN A 19 13.44 5.38 16.43
N ILE A 20 12.71 6.45 16.71
CA ILE A 20 11.37 6.38 17.31
C ILE A 20 10.34 6.57 16.20
N LEU A 21 9.64 5.50 15.84
CA LEU A 21 8.71 5.42 14.69
C LEU A 21 7.28 5.09 15.16
N PRO A 22 6.44 6.09 15.49
CA PRO A 22 5.08 5.84 15.96
C PRO A 22 4.21 5.07 14.96
N GLU A 23 3.38 4.15 15.45
CA GLU A 23 2.41 3.34 14.67
C GLU A 23 1.68 4.10 13.54
N PRO A 24 1.11 5.30 13.75
CA PRO A 24 0.38 6.03 12.69
C PRO A 24 1.25 6.55 11.54
N VAL A 25 2.58 6.35 11.57
CA VAL A 25 3.48 6.71 10.48
C VAL A 25 3.39 5.66 9.36
N SER A 26 3.04 6.09 8.16
CA SER A 26 2.94 5.22 6.98
C SER A 26 4.25 4.48 6.68
N GLY A 27 4.15 3.28 6.11
CA GLY A 27 5.31 2.44 5.78
C GLY A 27 6.36 3.14 4.91
N VAL A 28 5.92 3.95 3.94
CA VAL A 28 6.82 4.76 3.09
C VAL A 28 7.61 5.77 3.91
N ARG A 29 6.96 6.44 4.88
CA ARG A 29 7.61 7.44 5.73
C ARG A 29 8.55 6.80 6.74
N ARG A 30 8.21 5.61 7.26
CA ARG A 30 9.11 4.78 8.10
C ARG A 30 10.38 4.40 7.34
N ALA A 31 10.24 3.88 6.12
CA ALA A 31 11.38 3.51 5.28
C ALA A 31 12.29 4.70 5.00
N ARG A 32 11.73 5.87 4.64
CA ARG A 32 12.50 7.11 4.44
C ARG A 32 13.23 7.54 5.72
N ALA A 33 12.58 7.48 6.87
CA ALA A 33 13.21 7.81 8.15
C ALA A 33 14.39 6.91 8.47
N LEU A 34 14.29 5.59 8.25
CA LEU A 34 15.39 4.65 8.46
C LEU A 34 16.56 4.90 7.51
N VAL A 35 16.30 5.26 6.25
CA VAL A 35 17.35 5.65 5.29
C VAL A 35 18.06 6.93 5.74
N HIS A 36 17.30 7.95 6.17
CA HIS A 36 17.87 9.19 6.68
C HIS A 36 18.68 8.97 7.96
N SER A 37 18.16 8.15 8.87
CA SER A 37 18.85 7.73 10.09
C SER A 37 20.23 7.14 9.79
N ARG A 38 20.33 6.15 8.88
CA ARG A 38 21.62 5.57 8.48
C ARG A 38 22.61 6.60 7.91
N ARG A 39 22.12 7.57 7.12
CA ARG A 39 22.98 8.65 6.60
C ARG A 39 23.51 9.53 7.72
N ILE A 40 22.63 9.92 8.65
CA ILE A 40 23.02 10.70 9.83
C ILE A 40 24.05 9.92 10.64
N GLY A 41 23.80 8.63 10.91
CA GLY A 41 24.75 7.75 11.56
C GLY A 41 26.13 7.74 10.89
N GLY A 42 26.17 7.65 9.56
CA GLY A 42 27.40 7.67 8.77
C GLY A 42 28.20 8.97 8.93
N VAL A 43 27.54 10.12 9.06
CA VAL A 43 28.19 11.43 9.29
C VAL A 43 28.90 11.46 10.64
N PHE A 44 28.28 10.91 11.68
CA PHE A 44 28.85 10.94 13.02
C PHE A 44 29.94 9.88 13.25
N GLN A 45 30.07 8.87 12.37
CA GLN A 45 31.04 7.75 12.46
C GLN A 45 31.12 7.05 13.83
N ALA A 46 30.16 7.33 14.74
CA ALA A 46 30.26 7.01 16.15
C ALA A 46 29.28 5.91 16.58
N HIS A 47 28.30 5.57 15.74
CA HIS A 47 27.29 4.59 16.08
C HIS A 47 27.73 3.19 15.65
N LYS A 48 27.83 2.27 16.63
CA LYS A 48 28.08 0.85 16.36
C LYS A 48 26.78 0.08 16.11
N THR A 49 25.65 0.60 16.61
CA THR A 49 24.36 -0.08 16.64
C THR A 49 23.21 0.91 16.45
N SER A 50 22.08 0.42 15.95
CA SER A 50 20.85 1.19 15.81
C SER A 50 19.69 0.46 16.49
N LEU A 51 18.90 1.18 17.27
CA LEU A 51 17.73 0.68 17.97
C LEU A 51 16.47 1.37 17.43
N THR A 52 15.55 0.59 16.86
CA THR A 52 14.27 1.09 16.36
C THR A 52 13.14 0.71 17.32
N VAL A 53 12.33 1.70 17.69
CA VAL A 53 11.28 1.58 18.70
C VAL A 53 9.99 2.22 18.21
N ASP A 54 8.87 1.53 18.35
CA ASP A 54 7.56 2.05 17.89
C ASP A 54 6.89 3.01 18.90
N HIS A 55 7.19 2.87 20.20
CA HIS A 55 6.61 3.70 21.27
C HIS A 55 7.66 4.11 22.30
N LEU A 56 7.60 5.34 22.83
CA LEU A 56 8.58 5.87 23.79
C LEU A 56 8.68 5.03 25.08
N SER A 57 7.58 4.39 25.49
CA SER A 57 7.53 3.49 26.65
C SER A 57 8.45 2.28 26.52
N ASN A 58 8.76 1.86 25.30
CA ASN A 58 9.61 0.70 25.03
C ASN A 58 11.11 1.06 25.08
N LEU A 59 11.43 2.35 25.09
CA LEU A 59 12.80 2.86 25.26
C LEU A 59 13.21 2.73 26.74
N THR A 60 13.48 1.49 27.15
CA THR A 60 13.92 1.18 28.50
C THR A 60 15.46 1.13 28.57
N PRO A 61 16.08 1.44 29.73
CA PRO A 61 17.52 1.27 29.90
C PRO A 61 18.01 -0.16 29.63
N LYS A 62 17.14 -1.16 29.85
CA LYS A 62 17.42 -2.56 29.52
C LYS A 62 17.54 -2.77 28.01
N ALA A 63 16.61 -2.23 27.22
CA ALA A 63 16.64 -2.29 25.76
C ALA A 63 17.89 -1.61 25.18
N ILE A 64 18.27 -0.45 25.72
CA ILE A 64 19.49 0.28 25.32
C ILE A 64 20.75 -0.55 25.61
N ARG A 65 20.87 -1.10 26.83
CA ARG A 65 22.01 -1.96 27.19
C ARG A 65 22.07 -3.24 26.37
N GLN A 66 20.92 -3.83 26.06
CA GLN A 66 20.86 -5.00 25.18
C GLN A 66 21.34 -4.67 23.77
N ALA A 67 20.92 -3.52 23.21
CA ALA A 67 21.39 -3.07 21.90
C ALA A 67 22.91 -2.78 21.87
N LEU A 68 23.47 -2.29 22.98
CA LEU A 68 24.93 -2.10 23.14
C LEU A 68 25.70 -3.41 23.23
N ALA A 69 25.13 -4.43 23.87
CA ALA A 69 25.79 -5.73 24.05
C ALA A 69 26.00 -6.48 22.73
N THR A 70 25.17 -6.22 21.71
CA THR A 70 25.23 -6.87 20.40
C THR A 70 25.26 -5.83 19.27
N PRO A 71 26.42 -5.22 18.97
CA PRO A 71 26.50 -4.09 18.06
C PRO A 71 26.12 -4.43 16.61
N ASP A 72 26.39 -5.65 16.17
CA ASP A 72 26.19 -6.07 14.78
C ASP A 72 24.75 -6.46 14.43
N SER A 73 23.86 -6.60 15.42
CA SER A 73 22.47 -6.97 15.18
C SER A 73 21.55 -5.75 15.15
N VAL A 74 20.62 -5.75 14.19
CA VAL A 74 19.57 -4.72 14.10
C VAL A 74 18.51 -5.04 15.14
N HIS A 75 18.34 -4.16 16.13
CA HIS A 75 17.36 -4.34 17.18
C HIS A 75 16.07 -3.61 16.80
N VAL A 76 15.01 -4.37 16.56
CA VAL A 76 13.66 -3.82 16.38
C VAL A 76 12.82 -4.32 17.55
N ILE A 77 12.44 -3.41 18.43
CA ILE A 77 11.53 -3.72 19.53
C ILE A 77 10.13 -3.32 19.07
N GLN A 78 9.47 -4.27 18.42
CA GLN A 78 8.04 -4.19 18.20
C GLN A 78 7.38 -4.82 19.41
N VAL A 79 6.51 -4.06 20.08
CA VAL A 79 5.58 -4.70 20.99
C VAL A 79 4.56 -5.34 20.07
N ASP A 80 4.54 -6.68 20.03
CA ASP A 80 3.38 -7.41 19.54
C ASP A 80 2.23 -6.94 20.41
N ARG A 81 1.50 -5.95 19.88
CA ARG A 81 0.27 -5.50 20.46
C ARG A 81 -0.62 -6.72 20.38
N VAL A 82 -0.75 -7.43 21.52
CA VAL A 82 -1.76 -8.45 21.72
C VAL A 82 -3.02 -7.80 21.20
N THR A 83 -3.41 -8.22 20.00
CA THR A 83 -4.59 -7.71 19.33
C THR A 83 -5.66 -8.28 20.24
N ALA A 84 -6.18 -7.43 21.13
CA ALA A 84 -7.41 -7.75 21.80
C ALA A 84 -8.39 -7.95 20.66
N GLU A 85 -8.61 -9.21 20.29
CA GLU A 85 -9.72 -9.57 19.43
C GLU A 85 -10.93 -8.88 20.05
N PRO A 86 -11.68 -8.09 19.29
CA PRO A 86 -12.97 -7.64 19.77
C PRO A 86 -13.78 -8.92 19.98
N THR A 87 -13.86 -9.37 21.24
CA THR A 87 -14.87 -10.34 21.66
C THR A 87 -16.21 -9.70 21.35
N ASP A 88 -16.77 -10.10 20.21
CA ASP A 88 -18.17 -9.90 19.90
C ASP A 88 -18.97 -10.74 20.91
N GLU A 89 -19.97 -10.13 21.53
CA GLU A 89 -20.81 -10.67 22.61
C GLU A 89 -21.71 -11.86 22.20
N MET A 90 -21.40 -12.56 21.10
CA MET A 90 -22.09 -13.80 20.74
C MET A 90 -21.09 -14.85 20.33
N GLY A 91 -20.69 -15.68 21.29
CA GLY A 91 -19.83 -16.83 21.07
C GLY A 91 -20.40 -17.77 20.00
N GLN A 92 -19.82 -17.72 18.80
CA GLN A 92 -19.86 -18.81 17.83
C GLN A 92 -18.49 -18.95 17.17
N LEU A 93 -17.79 -20.00 17.59
CA LEU A 93 -16.57 -20.49 16.98
C LEU A 93 -16.96 -21.20 15.67
N VAL A 94 -16.61 -20.61 14.52
CA VAL A 94 -16.70 -21.29 13.22
C VAL A 94 -15.34 -21.93 12.94
N GLU A 95 -15.26 -23.25 13.09
CA GLU A 95 -14.13 -24.05 12.62
C GLU A 95 -14.03 -24.02 11.09
N PRO A 96 -12.84 -23.83 10.50
CA PRO A 96 -12.62 -24.09 9.08
C PRO A 96 -12.43 -25.61 8.83
N PRO A 97 -13.06 -26.20 7.79
CA PRO A 97 -12.95 -27.63 7.54
C PRO A 97 -11.56 -28.03 7.04
N SER A 98 -11.04 -29.08 7.67
CA SER A 98 -9.79 -29.76 7.34
C SER A 98 -9.93 -30.58 6.06
N ALA A 99 -9.02 -30.36 5.10
CA ALA A 99 -8.86 -31.21 3.92
C ALA A 99 -7.79 -32.27 4.18
N THR A 100 -8.16 -33.54 4.04
CA THR A 100 -7.23 -34.67 3.87
C THR A 100 -7.56 -35.35 2.54
N THR A 101 -6.56 -35.51 1.65
CA THR A 101 -6.20 -36.79 1.00
C THR A 101 -5.14 -36.64 -0.11
N SER A 102 -4.11 -37.48 0.02
CA SER A 102 -3.33 -38.22 -1.00
C SER A 102 -2.66 -37.53 -2.20
N SER A 103 -1.37 -37.80 -2.33
CA SER A 103 -0.55 -37.81 -3.55
C SER A 103 -0.35 -39.28 -4.04
N PRO A 104 0.33 -39.63 -5.17
CA PRO A 104 0.64 -38.99 -6.48
C PRO A 104 0.24 -39.96 -7.68
N PRO A 105 0.64 -39.83 -8.99
CA PRO A 105 2.02 -39.70 -9.55
C PRO A 105 2.19 -38.84 -10.84
N GLN A 106 3.45 -38.83 -11.31
CA GLN A 106 4.14 -38.05 -12.34
C GLN A 106 3.66 -38.19 -13.80
N ALA A 107 3.76 -37.11 -14.60
CA ALA A 107 4.15 -37.08 -16.03
C ALA A 107 4.36 -35.60 -16.46
N ARG A 108 5.57 -35.15 -16.84
CA ARG A 108 6.13 -35.05 -18.21
C ARG A 108 5.21 -34.39 -19.26
N GLY A 109 5.73 -33.31 -19.89
CA GLY A 109 5.27 -32.76 -21.17
C GLY A 109 4.57 -31.40 -21.01
N SER A 110 5.15 -30.25 -21.38
CA SER A 110 5.49 -29.76 -22.72
C SER A 110 4.27 -29.26 -23.52
N MET A 111 4.42 -28.03 -24.04
CA MET A 111 3.68 -27.34 -25.12
C MET A 111 2.23 -26.93 -24.87
N PHE A 112 2.00 -25.62 -24.70
CA PHE A 112 0.88 -24.93 -25.38
C PHE A 112 1.25 -23.50 -25.77
N SER A 113 1.74 -23.40 -27.01
CA SER A 113 1.70 -22.21 -27.83
C SER A 113 0.39 -22.18 -28.64
N LEU A 114 -0.14 -20.96 -28.83
CA LEU A 114 -0.99 -20.53 -29.95
C LEU A 114 -2.44 -21.06 -29.99
N LEU A 115 -3.42 -20.13 -29.98
CA LEU A 115 -4.29 -19.81 -31.14
C LEU A 115 -5.42 -18.85 -30.72
N ARG A 116 -5.19 -17.53 -30.91
CA ARG A 116 -6.25 -16.52 -30.97
C ARG A 116 -6.96 -16.63 -32.32
N ARG A 117 -8.17 -17.20 -32.33
CA ARG A 117 -9.08 -17.17 -33.49
C ARG A 117 -9.67 -15.77 -33.66
N LYS A 118 -9.27 -15.08 -34.73
CA LYS A 118 -10.05 -14.00 -35.35
C LYS A 118 -11.24 -14.61 -36.09
N LYS A 119 -12.45 -14.11 -35.85
CA LYS A 119 -13.63 -14.41 -36.68
C LYS A 119 -14.14 -13.09 -37.26
N LYS A 120 -14.01 -12.96 -38.58
CA LYS A 120 -14.63 -11.95 -39.44
C LYS A 120 -15.99 -12.53 -39.89
N PRO A 121 -17.04 -11.72 -40.02
CA PRO A 121 -18.09 -12.01 -40.98
C PRO A 121 -18.23 -10.89 -42.01
N GLU A 122 -18.44 -11.30 -43.25
CA GLU A 122 -18.67 -10.52 -44.45
C GLU A 122 -19.81 -11.23 -45.18
N ALA A 123 -20.89 -10.48 -45.47
CA ALA A 123 -21.97 -10.74 -46.45
C ALA A 123 -23.03 -9.66 -46.17
N GLU A 124 -23.09 -8.56 -46.92
CA GLU A 124 -23.65 -8.36 -48.26
C GLU A 124 -25.20 -8.40 -48.35
N LEU A 125 -25.68 -7.31 -48.97
CA LEU A 125 -26.89 -7.12 -49.77
C LEU A 125 -28.25 -6.84 -49.09
N GLY A 126 -28.66 -5.57 -49.18
CA GLY A 126 -29.86 -5.25 -49.95
C GLY A 126 -30.82 -4.21 -49.37
N VAL A 127 -31.14 -3.22 -50.23
CA VAL A 127 -32.41 -2.48 -50.35
C VAL A 127 -32.44 -1.03 -49.81
N VAL A 128 -32.97 -0.20 -50.70
CA VAL A 128 -32.99 1.26 -50.87
C VAL A 128 -34.14 1.90 -50.09
N GLU A 129 -33.92 3.08 -49.51
CA GLU A 129 -34.82 4.26 -49.62
C GLU A 129 -34.18 5.51 -48.96
N PRO A 130 -34.35 6.71 -49.55
CA PRO A 130 -33.70 7.94 -49.10
C PRO A 130 -34.63 8.81 -48.24
N PHE A 131 -34.17 9.25 -47.08
CA PHE A 131 -34.79 10.39 -46.39
C PHE A 131 -33.71 11.30 -45.80
N GLU A 132 -33.51 12.44 -46.44
CA GLU A 132 -32.80 13.59 -45.89
C GLU A 132 -33.62 14.20 -44.75
N ILE A 133 -33.09 14.21 -43.53
CA ILE A 133 -33.37 15.28 -42.55
C ILE A 133 -32.08 15.59 -41.78
N TYR A 134 -31.67 16.85 -41.88
CA TYR A 134 -30.61 17.53 -41.12
C TYR A 134 -30.65 17.24 -39.62
N SER A 135 -29.49 17.07 -39.00
CA SER A 135 -29.12 17.72 -37.72
C SER A 135 -27.64 17.53 -37.42
N GLU A 136 -26.92 18.62 -37.67
CA GLU A 136 -25.56 18.95 -37.32
C GLU A 136 -25.41 19.04 -35.79
N ALA A 137 -24.63 18.14 -35.20
CA ALA A 137 -24.08 18.28 -33.86
C ALA A 137 -22.70 17.64 -33.87
N GLU A 138 -21.68 18.47 -34.06
CA GLU A 138 -20.28 18.14 -33.83
C GLU A 138 -20.11 17.62 -32.39
N ALA A 139 -20.14 16.30 -32.23
CA ALA A 139 -19.60 15.64 -31.07
C ALA A 139 -18.07 15.64 -31.22
N GLU A 140 -17.45 16.71 -30.73
CA GLU A 140 -16.02 16.83 -30.53
C GLU A 140 -15.54 15.63 -29.70
N ALA A 141 -14.86 14.70 -30.35
CA ALA A 141 -14.28 13.54 -29.69
C ALA A 141 -13.27 14.03 -28.63
N PRO A 142 -13.20 13.40 -27.44
CA PRO A 142 -12.24 13.80 -26.42
C PRO A 142 -10.82 13.75 -26.99
N PRO A 143 -9.94 14.71 -26.65
CA PRO A 143 -8.58 14.71 -27.15
C PRO A 143 -7.88 13.40 -26.75
N PRO A 144 -7.05 12.82 -27.63
CA PRO A 144 -6.33 11.61 -27.32
C PRO A 144 -5.44 11.83 -26.08
N PRO A 145 -5.29 10.82 -25.22
CA PRO A 145 -4.37 10.91 -24.10
C PRO A 145 -2.95 11.21 -24.60
N PRO A 146 -2.17 12.06 -23.90
CA PRO A 146 -0.85 12.47 -24.34
C PRO A 146 0.07 11.26 -24.55
N PRO A 147 0.95 11.30 -25.57
CA PRO A 147 1.88 10.23 -25.85
C PRO A 147 2.71 9.90 -24.61
N LYS A 148 2.76 8.61 -24.30
CA LYS A 148 3.50 8.06 -23.17
C LYS A 148 4.98 8.09 -23.54
N ASP A 149 5.69 9.13 -23.14
CA ASP A 149 7.14 9.26 -23.33
C ASP A 149 7.86 8.14 -22.57
N ASN A 150 8.20 7.06 -23.27
CA ASN A 150 9.15 6.07 -22.82
C ASN A 150 10.56 6.67 -22.92
N ILE A 151 10.92 7.50 -21.94
CA ILE A 151 12.30 7.95 -21.74
C ILE A 151 13.11 6.73 -21.26
N THR A 152 13.53 5.94 -22.24
CA THR A 152 14.57 4.94 -22.07
C THR A 152 15.88 5.73 -22.00
N ARG A 153 16.30 6.10 -20.79
CA ARG A 153 17.65 6.65 -20.56
C ARG A 153 18.68 5.57 -20.87
N SER A 154 19.12 5.51 -22.12
CA SER A 154 20.38 4.87 -22.49
C SER A 154 21.51 5.68 -21.87
N PHE A 155 22.07 5.18 -20.76
CA PHE A 155 23.37 5.59 -20.27
C PHE A 155 24.42 5.16 -21.31
N SER A 156 24.86 6.10 -22.15
CA SER A 156 26.07 5.94 -22.93
C SER A 156 27.27 6.12 -22.01
N TYR A 157 27.97 5.01 -21.74
CA TYR A 157 29.30 5.05 -21.17
C TYR A 157 30.23 5.71 -22.20
N GLN A 158 30.80 6.87 -21.85
CA GLN A 158 32.04 7.33 -22.47
C GLN A 158 33.24 6.67 -21.78
N PRO A 159 34.22 6.13 -22.53
CA PRO A 159 35.42 5.53 -21.97
C PRO A 159 36.41 6.63 -21.54
N THR A 160 36.85 6.58 -20.28
CA THR A 160 37.98 7.37 -19.78
C THR A 160 39.32 6.78 -20.23
N PRO A 161 40.36 7.60 -20.49
CA PRO A 161 41.70 7.12 -20.84
C PRO A 161 42.46 6.58 -19.61
N PRO A 162 43.45 5.69 -19.81
CA PRO A 162 44.08 4.92 -18.74
C PRO A 162 45.06 5.77 -17.92
N LYS A 163 44.91 5.73 -16.59
CA LYS A 163 45.92 6.24 -15.64
C LYS A 163 47.03 5.22 -15.45
N ALA A 164 48.26 5.69 -15.64
CA ALA A 164 49.49 4.95 -15.42
C ALA A 164 49.64 4.53 -13.95
N GLU A 165 49.99 3.27 -13.77
CA GLU A 165 50.37 2.65 -12.51
C GLU A 165 51.71 3.23 -12.01
N THR A 166 51.76 3.65 -10.76
CA THR A 166 53.01 3.75 -10.00
C THR A 166 52.84 3.02 -8.69
N SER A 167 53.39 1.82 -8.65
CA SER A 167 53.48 0.95 -7.47
C SER A 167 54.25 1.65 -6.35
N ARG A 168 53.64 1.79 -5.17
CA ARG A 168 54.37 1.95 -3.90
C ARG A 168 54.05 0.79 -2.98
N VAL A 169 55.11 0.03 -2.74
CA VAL A 169 55.24 -1.10 -1.82
C VAL A 169 55.00 -0.64 -0.38
N LEU A 170 54.16 -1.36 0.36
CA LEU A 170 54.06 -1.28 1.82
C LEU A 170 54.37 -2.67 2.44
N PRO A 171 54.97 -2.71 3.65
CA PRO A 171 55.47 -3.94 4.28
C PRO A 171 54.35 -4.78 4.92
N PRO A 172 54.58 -6.10 5.15
CA PRO A 172 53.56 -7.01 5.62
C PRO A 172 53.34 -6.89 7.13
N ARG A 173 52.08 -6.85 7.56
CA ARG A 173 51.66 -6.95 8.96
C ARG A 173 51.10 -8.36 9.22
N PRO A 174 51.44 -9.01 10.34
CA PRO A 174 51.24 -10.46 10.51
C PRO A 174 49.78 -10.85 10.73
N LEU A 175 49.42 -11.98 10.10
CA LEU A 175 48.15 -12.70 10.25
C LEU A 175 48.11 -13.41 11.61
N LEU A 176 47.07 -13.16 12.40
CA LEU A 176 46.64 -14.05 13.47
C LEU A 176 45.47 -14.89 12.97
N GLN A 177 45.63 -16.20 13.09
CA GLN A 177 44.72 -17.26 12.68
C GLN A 177 43.44 -17.31 13.54
N PRO A 178 42.35 -17.90 13.01
CA PRO A 178 41.10 -18.10 13.74
C PRO A 178 41.15 -19.37 14.59
N VAL A 179 40.71 -19.28 15.85
CA VAL A 179 40.40 -20.46 16.67
C VAL A 179 38.95 -20.85 16.41
N ALA A 180 38.78 -22.03 15.82
CA ALA A 180 37.50 -22.72 15.71
C ALA A 180 37.06 -23.26 17.07
N THR A 181 35.78 -23.09 17.41
CA THR A 181 35.11 -23.95 18.38
C THR A 181 33.75 -24.36 17.83
N HIS A 182 33.65 -25.65 17.50
CA HIS A 182 32.41 -26.40 17.30
C HIS A 182 31.69 -26.66 18.64
N HIS A 183 30.44 -27.15 18.51
CA HIS A 183 29.47 -27.59 19.53
C HIS A 183 28.49 -26.48 19.95
N ARG A 184 27.17 -26.69 20.04
CA ARG A 184 26.41 -27.94 20.20
C ARG A 184 24.94 -27.70 19.85
N SER A 185 24.36 -28.71 19.19
CA SER A 185 22.92 -29.06 19.13
C SER A 185 22.26 -29.03 20.51
N HIS A 186 21.01 -28.55 20.62
CA HIS A 186 19.92 -28.97 21.55
C HIS A 186 18.64 -28.14 21.19
N SER A 187 17.68 -28.69 20.45
CA SER A 187 16.51 -29.50 20.86
C SER A 187 15.34 -28.70 21.43
N ASP A 188 14.20 -28.93 20.77
CA ASP A 188 12.80 -28.61 21.09
C ASP A 188 12.44 -28.58 22.58
N TYR A 189 11.67 -27.57 22.99
CA TYR A 189 10.71 -27.69 24.09
C TYR A 189 9.49 -26.80 23.82
N THR A 190 8.37 -27.45 23.49
CA THR A 190 7.01 -26.94 23.64
C THR A 190 6.62 -27.03 25.12
N VAL A 191 6.32 -25.88 25.73
CA VAL A 191 5.80 -25.79 27.10
C VAL A 191 4.30 -25.60 27.05
N VAL A 192 3.58 -26.60 27.56
CA VAL A 192 2.15 -26.57 27.87
C VAL A 192 1.99 -25.89 29.22
N SER A 193 1.25 -24.79 29.27
CA SER A 193 0.73 -24.24 30.53
C SER A 193 -0.79 -24.39 30.55
N ARG A 194 -1.24 -25.34 31.39
CA ARG A 194 -2.57 -25.30 31.99
C ARG A 194 -2.58 -24.15 32.99
N ASP A 195 -3.63 -23.35 32.98
CA ASP A 195 -4.12 -22.76 34.20
C ASP A 195 -5.64 -22.86 34.29
N SER A 196 -6.03 -23.17 35.50
CA SER A 196 -7.31 -23.63 35.97
C SER A 196 -7.75 -22.66 37.05
N SER A 197 -8.88 -21.97 36.86
CA SER A 197 -9.70 -21.48 37.98
C SER A 197 -11.02 -20.89 37.51
N SER A 198 -12.08 -21.31 38.23
CA SER A 198 -13.35 -20.59 38.45
C SER A 198 -14.42 -20.76 37.37
N SER A 199 -15.44 -21.60 37.62
CA SER A 199 -16.77 -21.23 38.17
C SER A 199 -17.57 -20.47 37.10
N GLU A 200 -18.73 -20.89 36.58
CA GLU A 200 -19.90 -21.50 37.22
C GLU A 200 -20.90 -21.88 36.08
N ASP A 201 -21.87 -22.73 36.42
CA ASP A 201 -23.19 -22.90 35.78
C ASP A 201 -23.38 -23.67 34.45
N LEU A 202 -23.59 -24.97 34.67
CA LEU A 202 -24.59 -25.86 34.07
C LEU A 202 -25.81 -25.18 33.40
N VAL A 203 -26.04 -25.51 32.13
CA VAL A 203 -27.38 -25.88 31.61
C VAL A 203 -27.24 -27.10 30.70
N VAL A 204 -27.74 -28.24 31.19
CA VAL A 204 -27.86 -29.51 30.46
C VAL A 204 -29.13 -29.45 29.62
N VAL A 205 -29.03 -29.38 28.29
CA VAL A 205 -30.12 -29.77 27.39
C VAL A 205 -29.65 -30.90 26.48
N LYS A 206 -30.36 -32.01 26.67
CA LYS A 206 -30.21 -33.36 26.13
C LYS A 206 -30.61 -33.41 24.65
N PRO A 207 -29.76 -33.90 23.72
CA PRO A 207 -30.22 -34.29 22.40
C PRO A 207 -30.85 -35.69 22.42
N GLU A 208 -32.01 -35.76 21.78
CA GLU A 208 -32.89 -36.89 21.55
C GLU A 208 -32.28 -37.91 20.57
N PRO A 209 -32.30 -39.23 20.88
CA PRO A 209 -31.72 -40.25 20.01
C PRO A 209 -32.68 -40.79 18.95
N GLU A 210 -32.12 -41.06 17.77
CA GLU A 210 -32.73 -41.76 16.65
C GLU A 210 -33.29 -43.17 17.01
N PRO A 211 -34.32 -43.65 16.31
CA PRO A 211 -35.03 -44.89 16.63
C PRO A 211 -34.36 -46.16 16.07
N GLN A 212 -34.30 -47.19 16.92
CA GLN A 212 -34.02 -48.59 16.54
C GLN A 212 -35.31 -49.38 16.23
N PRO A 213 -35.20 -50.49 15.45
CA PRO A 213 -36.35 -51.27 14.99
C PRO A 213 -36.90 -52.23 16.07
N LEU A 214 -38.23 -52.27 16.20
CA LEU A 214 -38.93 -53.20 17.07
C LEU A 214 -39.51 -54.41 16.32
N ARG A 215 -39.43 -55.52 17.05
CA ARG A 215 -39.76 -56.90 16.72
C ARG A 215 -41.27 -57.14 16.55
N SER A 216 -41.57 -58.21 15.81
CA SER A 216 -42.87 -58.87 15.62
C SER A 216 -43.45 -59.53 16.88
N PRO A 217 -44.78 -59.79 16.91
CA PRO A 217 -45.30 -61.17 16.90
C PRO A 217 -46.54 -61.30 15.96
N GLY A 218 -46.72 -62.30 15.10
CA GLY A 218 -46.86 -63.73 15.36
C GLY A 218 -48.32 -64.09 15.66
N ILE A 219 -49.11 -64.65 14.71
CA ILE A 219 -50.32 -65.47 14.97
C ILE A 219 -50.73 -66.33 13.74
N LYS A 220 -50.53 -67.65 13.92
CA LYS A 220 -51.40 -68.81 13.61
C LYS A 220 -51.76 -69.17 12.16
N LYS A 221 -51.02 -70.16 11.68
CA LYS A 221 -51.44 -71.20 10.73
C LYS A 221 -52.70 -71.91 11.23
N ARG A 222 -53.73 -72.05 10.38
CA ARG A 222 -54.76 -73.11 10.50
C ARG A 222 -54.65 -74.01 9.28
N SER A 223 -54.37 -75.27 9.57
CA SER A 223 -54.20 -76.40 8.67
C SER A 223 -55.48 -77.24 8.57
N ALA A 224 -55.62 -77.93 7.44
CA ALA A 224 -56.44 -79.12 7.21
C ALA A 224 -57.96 -78.87 7.16
N THR A 225 -58.75 -79.55 6.32
CA THR A 225 -58.72 -80.98 6.00
C THR A 225 -59.31 -81.23 4.60
N MET A 226 -58.58 -82.01 3.78
CA MET A 226 -59.12 -82.70 2.61
C MET A 226 -59.71 -84.06 3.07
N PRO A 227 -61.00 -84.35 2.84
CA PRO A 227 -61.52 -85.71 2.78
C PRO A 227 -61.50 -86.14 1.30
N SER A 228 -60.60 -86.98 0.79
CA SER A 228 -60.41 -88.40 1.08
C SER A 228 -61.77 -89.11 1.18
N LYS A 229 -62.31 -89.71 0.11
CA LYS A 229 -61.91 -90.94 -0.59
C LYS A 229 -62.94 -92.05 -0.29
N TRP A 230 -63.48 -92.63 -1.37
CA TRP A 230 -64.10 -93.95 -1.45
C TRP A 230 -65.40 -94.20 -0.67
N ASN A 231 -66.53 -94.19 -1.39
CA ASN A 231 -67.55 -95.23 -1.31
C ASN A 231 -68.43 -95.11 -2.56
N ALA A 232 -67.90 -95.62 -3.69
CA ALA A 232 -68.67 -95.80 -4.90
C ALA A 232 -69.05 -97.27 -4.99
N GLU A 233 -70.31 -97.57 -4.70
CA GLU A 233 -70.94 -98.82 -5.10
C GLU A 233 -70.79 -99.02 -6.62
N PRO A 234 -70.55 -100.24 -7.10
CA PRO A 234 -70.56 -100.56 -8.52
C PRO A 234 -71.98 -100.45 -9.07
N VAL A 235 -72.36 -99.24 -9.50
CA VAL A 235 -73.62 -98.96 -10.19
C VAL A 235 -73.46 -99.24 -11.68
N ASP A 236 -74.40 -100.03 -12.19
CA ASP A 236 -74.63 -100.43 -13.57
C ASP A 236 -74.43 -99.26 -14.60
N PRO A 237 -73.58 -99.43 -15.64
CA PRO A 237 -73.24 -98.39 -16.61
C PRO A 237 -74.42 -97.66 -17.26
N ALA A 238 -75.56 -98.32 -17.43
CA ALA A 238 -76.75 -97.73 -18.04
C ALA A 238 -77.45 -96.68 -17.16
N GLN A 239 -77.40 -96.83 -15.83
CA GLN A 239 -78.03 -95.89 -14.90
C GLN A 239 -77.18 -94.63 -14.66
N ARG A 240 -75.85 -94.76 -14.76
CA ARG A 240 -74.91 -93.61 -14.64
C ARG A 240 -75.03 -92.64 -15.82
N ALA A 241 -75.38 -93.13 -17.02
CA ALA A 241 -75.61 -92.29 -18.19
C ALA A 241 -76.88 -91.42 -18.06
N ARG A 242 -77.97 -91.98 -17.52
CA ARG A 242 -79.22 -91.23 -17.28
C ARG A 242 -79.05 -90.14 -16.22
N ARG A 243 -78.35 -90.42 -15.12
CA ARG A 243 -78.04 -89.42 -14.08
C ARG A 243 -77.13 -88.28 -14.58
N ARG A 244 -76.23 -88.53 -15.53
CA ARG A 244 -75.39 -87.46 -16.11
C ARG A 244 -76.20 -86.50 -16.97
N MET A 245 -77.14 -87.01 -17.76
CA MET A 245 -78.01 -86.17 -18.60
C MET A 245 -78.95 -85.28 -17.76
N GLU A 246 -79.51 -85.80 -16.67
CA GLU A 246 -80.34 -84.98 -15.76
C GLU A 246 -79.54 -83.94 -14.97
N LEU A 247 -78.35 -84.31 -14.49
CA LEU A 247 -77.48 -83.36 -13.77
C LEU A 247 -76.96 -82.26 -14.70
N GLN A 248 -76.68 -82.59 -15.96
CA GLN A 248 -76.26 -81.61 -16.96
C GLN A 248 -77.40 -80.63 -17.27
N ARG A 249 -78.64 -81.13 -17.42
CA ARG A 249 -79.82 -80.28 -17.62
C ARG A 249 -80.13 -79.38 -16.42
N GLN A 250 -79.89 -79.85 -15.19
CA GLN A 250 -80.02 -79.00 -13.99
C GLN A 250 -78.94 -77.92 -13.92
N ARG A 251 -77.70 -78.24 -14.26
CA ARG A 251 -76.62 -77.25 -14.31
C ARG A 251 -76.86 -76.17 -15.36
N GLU A 252 -77.37 -76.54 -16.53
CA GLU A 252 -77.70 -75.56 -17.58
C GLU A 252 -78.76 -74.55 -17.12
N LEU A 253 -79.80 -75.00 -16.39
CA LEU A 253 -80.82 -74.11 -15.83
C LEU A 253 -80.29 -73.21 -14.70
N GLU A 254 -79.40 -73.74 -13.85
CA GLU A 254 -78.74 -72.95 -12.79
C GLU A 254 -77.73 -71.94 -13.37
N GLU A 255 -77.00 -72.31 -14.42
CA GLU A 255 -76.06 -71.44 -15.12
C GLU A 255 -76.80 -70.30 -15.86
N GLU A 256 -77.95 -70.58 -16.49
CA GLU A 256 -78.77 -69.56 -17.15
C GLU A 256 -79.33 -68.55 -16.13
N ALA A 257 -79.83 -69.02 -14.98
CA ALA A 257 -80.29 -68.14 -13.90
C ALA A 257 -79.16 -67.31 -13.28
N ALA A 258 -77.96 -67.88 -13.14
CA ALA A 258 -76.78 -67.17 -12.62
C ALA A 258 -76.31 -66.06 -13.57
N LEU A 259 -76.39 -66.28 -14.89
CA LEU A 259 -76.04 -65.27 -15.90
C LEU A 259 -77.01 -64.08 -15.88
N GLU A 260 -78.31 -64.33 -15.68
CA GLU A 260 -79.30 -63.26 -15.55
C GLU A 260 -79.10 -62.43 -14.27
N GLU A 261 -78.81 -63.07 -13.13
CA GLU A 261 -78.54 -62.36 -11.88
C GLU A 261 -77.23 -61.54 -11.94
N GLU A 262 -76.18 -62.09 -12.57
CA GLU A 262 -74.92 -61.38 -12.75
C GLU A 262 -75.07 -60.18 -13.70
N ALA A 263 -75.87 -60.31 -14.76
CA ALA A 263 -76.18 -59.20 -15.66
C ALA A 263 -76.91 -58.06 -14.92
N GLN A 264 -77.87 -58.38 -14.04
CA GLN A 264 -78.56 -57.36 -13.23
C GLN A 264 -77.62 -56.66 -12.25
N ARG A 265 -76.72 -57.41 -11.60
CA ARG A 265 -75.68 -56.82 -10.72
C ARG A 265 -74.75 -55.89 -11.49
N GLN A 266 -74.33 -56.27 -12.70
CA GLN A 266 -73.49 -55.43 -13.54
C GLN A 266 -74.19 -54.14 -13.98
N ILE A 267 -75.51 -54.19 -14.26
CA ILE A 267 -76.29 -52.99 -14.60
C ILE A 267 -76.35 -52.03 -13.40
N HIS A 268 -76.59 -52.54 -12.18
CA HIS A 268 -76.64 -51.72 -10.97
C HIS A 268 -75.28 -51.08 -10.66
N ILE A 269 -74.18 -51.83 -10.80
CA ILE A 269 -72.82 -51.32 -10.57
C ILE A 269 -72.47 -50.22 -11.60
N LYS A 270 -72.82 -50.43 -12.87
CA LYS A 270 -72.60 -49.42 -13.93
C LYS A 270 -73.37 -48.13 -13.65
N SER A 271 -74.61 -48.23 -13.17
CA SER A 271 -75.43 -47.06 -12.82
C SER A 271 -74.83 -46.26 -11.65
N GLN A 272 -74.41 -46.93 -10.57
CA GLN A 272 -73.78 -46.26 -9.43
C GLN A 272 -72.45 -45.59 -9.81
N LYS A 273 -71.64 -46.25 -10.63
CA LYS A 273 -70.36 -45.70 -11.09
C LYS A 273 -70.54 -44.47 -11.98
N ALA A 274 -71.55 -44.47 -12.85
CA ALA A 274 -71.86 -43.33 -13.70
C ALA A 274 -72.37 -42.12 -12.89
N ALA A 275 -73.17 -42.35 -11.85
CA ALA A 275 -73.65 -41.29 -10.96
C ALA A 275 -72.50 -40.65 -10.17
N LEU A 276 -71.56 -41.45 -9.66
CA LEU A 276 -70.40 -40.95 -8.92
C LEU A 276 -69.47 -40.12 -9.82
N LEU A 277 -69.23 -40.58 -11.05
CA LEU A 277 -68.41 -39.83 -12.02
C LEU A 277 -69.00 -38.45 -12.34
N ARG A 278 -70.33 -38.37 -12.45
CA ARG A 278 -71.02 -37.09 -12.72
C ARG A 278 -70.84 -36.09 -11.56
N GLN A 279 -70.87 -36.57 -10.32
CA GLN A 279 -70.67 -35.73 -9.15
C GLN A 279 -69.22 -35.21 -9.05
N GLU A 280 -68.24 -36.04 -9.40
CA GLU A 280 -66.82 -35.63 -9.43
C GLU A 280 -66.54 -34.54 -10.49
N GLU A 281 -67.20 -34.62 -11.65
CA GLU A 281 -67.06 -33.61 -12.70
C GLU A 281 -67.63 -32.24 -12.29
N GLU A 282 -68.76 -32.22 -11.59
CA GLU A 282 -69.37 -30.99 -11.07
C GLU A 282 -68.48 -30.34 -10.00
N GLU A 283 -67.96 -31.11 -9.04
CA GLU A 283 -67.02 -30.60 -8.03
C GLU A 283 -65.69 -30.10 -8.64
N ALA A 284 -65.20 -30.75 -9.70
CA ALA A 284 -63.99 -30.32 -10.39
C ALA A 284 -64.17 -28.99 -11.14
N GLN A 285 -65.37 -28.74 -11.68
CA GLN A 285 -65.68 -27.46 -12.33
C GLN A 285 -65.78 -26.32 -11.32
N GLU A 286 -66.41 -26.54 -10.16
CA GLU A 286 -66.50 -25.54 -9.09
C GLU A 286 -65.12 -25.15 -8.53
N ARG A 287 -64.24 -26.14 -8.31
CA ARG A 287 -62.86 -25.87 -7.86
C ARG A 287 -62.06 -25.07 -8.88
N ARG A 288 -62.26 -25.31 -10.17
CA ARG A 288 -61.60 -24.53 -11.24
C ARG A 288 -62.12 -23.10 -11.30
N ALA A 289 -63.42 -22.89 -11.15
CA ALA A 289 -64.02 -21.56 -11.15
C ALA A 289 -63.49 -20.69 -9.99
N MET A 290 -63.39 -21.25 -8.78
CA MET A 290 -62.86 -20.51 -7.62
C MET A 290 -61.40 -20.08 -7.81
N LEU A 291 -60.54 -20.97 -8.33
CA LEU A 291 -59.13 -20.64 -8.56
C LEU A 291 -58.95 -19.55 -9.62
N GLU A 292 -59.82 -19.52 -10.64
CA GLU A 292 -59.75 -18.49 -11.68
C GLU A 292 -60.12 -17.10 -11.15
N GLU A 293 -61.09 -17.01 -10.25
CA GLU A 293 -61.47 -15.75 -9.60
C GLU A 293 -60.40 -15.21 -8.66
N GLU A 294 -59.76 -16.08 -7.87
CA GLU A 294 -58.64 -15.70 -7.01
C GLU A 294 -57.46 -15.17 -7.82
N LEU A 295 -57.12 -15.82 -8.94
CA LEU A 295 -56.02 -15.41 -9.81
C LEU A 295 -56.30 -14.05 -10.47
N LYS A 296 -57.56 -13.75 -10.81
CA LYS A 296 -57.99 -12.43 -11.30
C LYS A 296 -57.85 -11.35 -10.23
N ARG A 297 -58.17 -11.63 -8.96
CA ARG A 297 -57.99 -10.65 -7.86
C ARG A 297 -56.52 -10.35 -7.59
N VAL A 298 -55.66 -11.38 -7.57
CA VAL A 298 -54.22 -11.21 -7.31
C VAL A 298 -53.52 -10.41 -8.43
N THR A 299 -53.89 -10.65 -9.69
CA THR A 299 -53.30 -9.93 -10.83
C THR A 299 -53.73 -8.46 -10.87
N ALA A 300 -54.98 -8.15 -10.52
CA ALA A 300 -55.47 -6.78 -10.39
C ALA A 300 -54.76 -6.01 -9.25
N GLN A 301 -54.58 -6.63 -8.10
CA GLN A 301 -53.90 -6.03 -6.95
C GLN A 301 -52.42 -5.74 -7.23
N ARG A 302 -51.74 -6.64 -7.95
CA ARG A 302 -50.33 -6.46 -8.35
C ARG A 302 -50.15 -5.26 -9.30
N ARG A 303 -51.07 -5.07 -10.24
CA ARG A 303 -51.04 -3.93 -11.20
C ARG A 303 -51.19 -2.58 -10.50
N GLN A 304 -52.06 -2.48 -9.51
CA GLN A 304 -52.22 -1.23 -8.75
C GLN A 304 -50.97 -0.89 -7.94
N ARG A 305 -50.35 -1.89 -7.30
CA ARG A 305 -49.11 -1.70 -6.54
C ARG A 305 -47.94 -1.23 -7.41
N GLU A 306 -47.79 -1.80 -8.60
CA GLU A 306 -46.72 -1.44 -9.55
C GLU A 306 -46.86 0.01 -10.05
N GLN A 307 -48.08 0.53 -10.23
CA GLN A 307 -48.29 1.92 -10.65
C GLN A 307 -47.87 2.92 -9.57
N PHE A 308 -48.22 2.68 -8.31
CA PHE A 308 -47.79 3.53 -7.20
C PHE A 308 -46.27 3.51 -7.01
N GLU A 309 -45.63 2.34 -7.15
CA GLU A 309 -44.18 2.21 -7.05
C GLU A 309 -43.46 2.98 -8.18
N ARG A 310 -43.99 2.91 -9.42
CA ARG A 310 -43.43 3.65 -10.56
C ARG A 310 -43.50 5.17 -10.38
N GLU A 311 -44.59 5.70 -9.82
CA GLU A 311 -44.71 7.14 -9.56
C GLU A 311 -43.79 7.64 -8.43
N GLU A 312 -43.57 6.82 -7.39
CA GLU A 312 -42.61 7.13 -6.33
C GLU A 312 -41.17 7.11 -6.83
N GLU A 313 -40.82 6.14 -7.68
CA GLU A 313 -39.49 6.05 -8.29
C GLU A 313 -39.19 7.28 -9.16
N GLU A 314 -40.16 7.78 -9.92
CA GLU A 314 -39.98 9.00 -10.72
C GLU A 314 -39.78 10.25 -9.84
N ARG A 315 -40.51 10.38 -8.73
CA ARG A 315 -40.30 11.49 -7.78
C ARG A 315 -38.92 11.44 -7.14
N LYS A 316 -38.48 10.26 -6.70
CA LYS A 316 -37.14 10.05 -6.12
C LYS A 316 -36.04 10.33 -7.16
N LYS A 317 -36.24 9.94 -8.42
CA LYS A 317 -35.29 10.18 -9.51
C LYS A 317 -35.10 11.68 -9.78
N ARG A 318 -36.18 12.48 -9.79
CA ARG A 318 -36.09 13.94 -9.98
C ARG A 318 -35.34 14.62 -8.82
N GLN A 319 -35.60 14.19 -7.59
CA GLN A 319 -34.89 14.73 -6.41
C GLN A 319 -33.39 14.39 -6.43
N LEU A 320 -33.03 13.17 -6.82
CA LEU A 320 -31.64 12.75 -6.97
C LEU A 320 -30.91 13.53 -8.06
N GLU A 321 -31.56 13.83 -9.19
CA GLU A 321 -30.96 14.62 -10.26
C GLU A 321 -30.70 16.07 -9.82
N GLN A 322 -31.66 16.71 -9.14
CA GLN A 322 -31.48 18.04 -8.58
C GLN A 322 -30.33 18.08 -7.56
N LYS A 323 -30.26 17.10 -6.66
CA LYS A 323 -29.18 16.99 -5.68
C LYS A 323 -27.82 16.81 -6.36
N LYS A 324 -27.75 16.04 -7.45
CA LYS A 324 -26.52 15.87 -8.25
C LYS A 324 -26.08 17.15 -8.95
N ARG A 325 -27.02 17.99 -9.41
CA ARG A 325 -26.69 19.29 -10.02
C ARG A 325 -26.09 20.25 -9.00
N VAL A 326 -26.73 20.38 -7.84
CA VAL A 326 -26.25 21.24 -6.74
C VAL A 326 -24.88 20.78 -6.24
N ASP A 327 -24.67 19.48 -6.07
CA ASP A 327 -23.38 18.95 -5.61
C ASP A 327 -22.25 19.15 -6.64
N ARG A 328 -22.57 19.05 -7.94
CA ARG A 328 -21.60 19.36 -9.02
C ARG A 328 -21.22 20.84 -9.02
N GLU A 329 -22.19 21.73 -8.87
CA GLU A 329 -21.97 23.17 -8.79
C GLU A 329 -21.12 23.55 -7.57
N ARG A 330 -21.43 22.99 -6.40
CA ARG A 330 -20.64 23.20 -5.18
C ARG A 330 -19.18 22.77 -5.34
N ARG A 331 -18.92 21.63 -5.98
CA ARG A 331 -17.54 21.17 -6.24
C ARG A 331 -16.79 22.10 -7.19
N ILE A 332 -17.47 22.67 -8.18
CA ILE A 332 -16.87 23.64 -9.11
C ILE A 332 -16.53 24.94 -8.37
N GLU A 333 -17.42 25.43 -7.50
CA GLU A 333 -17.16 26.61 -6.68
C GLU A 333 -16.01 26.39 -5.68
N GLU A 334 -15.97 25.24 -5.02
CA GLU A 334 -14.88 24.87 -4.11
C GLU A 334 -13.55 24.77 -4.87
N HIS A 335 -13.54 24.18 -6.06
CA HIS A 335 -12.35 24.14 -6.91
C HIS A 335 -11.90 25.55 -7.32
N ARG A 336 -12.84 26.42 -7.73
CA ARG A 336 -12.54 27.80 -8.11
C ARG A 336 -11.95 28.60 -6.97
N ARG A 337 -12.52 28.49 -5.75
CA ARG A 337 -11.99 29.15 -4.55
C ARG A 337 -10.57 28.66 -4.22
N LEU A 338 -10.33 27.36 -4.35
CA LEU A 338 -9.01 26.79 -4.06
C LEU A 338 -7.97 27.20 -5.11
N GLU A 339 -8.38 27.37 -6.37
CA GLU A 339 -7.54 27.90 -7.44
C GLU A 339 -7.22 29.39 -7.26
N GLU A 340 -8.23 30.21 -6.91
CA GLU A 340 -8.06 31.62 -6.55
C GLU A 340 -7.10 31.77 -5.37
N TRP A 341 -7.25 30.96 -4.32
CA TRP A 341 -6.35 30.95 -3.18
C TRP A 341 -4.90 30.57 -3.55
N ARG A 342 -4.70 29.56 -4.42
CA ARG A 342 -3.36 29.22 -4.93
C ARG A 342 -2.75 30.36 -5.75
N LYS A 343 -3.56 31.04 -6.55
CA LYS A 343 -3.13 32.18 -7.36
C LYS A 343 -2.72 33.36 -6.47
N GLU A 344 -3.46 33.64 -5.42
CA GLU A 344 -3.12 34.66 -4.42
C GLU A 344 -1.83 34.33 -3.68
N GLN A 345 -1.68 33.08 -3.21
CA GLN A 345 -0.43 32.63 -2.56
C GLN A 345 0.77 32.74 -3.50
N ALA A 346 0.62 32.37 -4.77
CA ALA A 346 1.68 32.53 -5.76
C ALA A 346 2.01 34.00 -6.03
N ALA A 347 1.01 34.89 -6.07
CA ALA A 347 1.21 36.32 -6.22
C ALA A 347 1.95 36.93 -5.01
N GLN A 348 1.54 36.59 -3.79
CA GLN A 348 2.19 37.02 -2.56
C GLN A 348 3.64 36.53 -2.48
N ALA A 349 3.90 35.26 -2.82
CA ALA A 349 5.26 34.72 -2.85
C ALA A 349 6.14 35.43 -3.89
N LYS A 350 5.59 35.76 -5.07
CA LYS A 350 6.29 36.51 -6.11
C LYS A 350 6.61 37.94 -5.68
N GLU A 351 5.67 38.62 -5.01
CA GLU A 351 5.89 39.96 -4.49
C GLU A 351 6.93 39.97 -3.36
N ALA A 352 6.86 39.01 -2.44
CA ALA A 352 7.85 38.82 -1.38
C ALA A 352 9.25 38.54 -1.96
N ALA A 353 9.35 37.71 -3.00
CA ALA A 353 10.61 37.47 -3.70
C ALA A 353 11.17 38.74 -4.36
N ARG A 354 10.32 39.58 -4.96
CA ARG A 354 10.74 40.86 -5.55
C ARG A 354 11.26 41.83 -4.50
N LEU A 355 10.59 41.91 -3.34
CA LEU A 355 11.05 42.74 -2.22
C LEU A 355 12.38 42.23 -1.66
N ALA A 356 12.52 40.91 -1.47
CA ALA A 356 13.78 40.32 -1.00
C ALA A 356 14.95 40.58 -1.98
N GLU A 357 14.71 40.50 -3.29
CA GLU A 357 15.70 40.84 -4.31
C GLU A 357 16.10 42.33 -4.27
N GLN A 358 15.14 43.23 -4.08
CA GLN A 358 15.41 44.66 -3.95
C GLN A 358 16.25 44.97 -2.70
N VAL A 359 15.93 44.36 -1.57
CA VAL A 359 16.72 44.49 -0.33
C VAL A 359 18.14 43.97 -0.56
N ARG A 360 18.28 42.78 -1.15
CA ARG A 360 19.61 42.21 -1.47
C ARG A 360 20.43 43.13 -2.36
N LYS A 361 19.81 43.71 -3.39
CA LYS A 361 20.47 44.65 -4.31
C LYS A 361 20.88 45.95 -3.63
N GLN A 362 20.08 46.46 -2.69
CA GLN A 362 20.44 47.64 -1.90
C GLN A 362 21.62 47.35 -0.96
N GLU A 363 21.62 46.22 -0.28
CA GLU A 363 22.72 45.78 0.57
C GLU A 363 24.03 45.60 -0.23
N GLU A 364 23.96 44.93 -1.39
CA GLU A 364 25.09 44.77 -2.31
C GLU A 364 25.64 46.13 -2.78
N ALA A 365 24.76 47.10 -3.09
CA ALA A 365 25.15 48.44 -3.50
C ALA A 365 25.80 49.26 -2.36
N LEU A 366 25.29 49.15 -1.14
CA LEU A 366 25.90 49.78 0.04
C LEU A 366 27.27 49.17 0.33
N ARG A 367 27.40 47.84 0.21
CA ARG A 367 28.67 47.11 0.34
C ARG A 367 29.69 47.56 -0.70
N THR A 368 29.32 47.61 -1.97
CA THR A 368 30.24 48.07 -3.03
C THR A 368 30.66 49.51 -2.80
N LYS A 369 29.75 50.40 -2.37
CA LYS A 369 30.10 51.76 -1.96
C LYS A 369 31.10 51.79 -0.80
N LYS A 370 30.94 50.95 0.22
CA LYS A 370 31.87 50.87 1.38
C LYS A 370 33.24 50.34 0.97
N ILE A 371 33.31 49.33 0.09
CA ILE A 371 34.56 48.82 -0.50
C ILE A 371 35.23 49.91 -1.36
N GLN A 372 34.47 50.63 -2.19
CA GLN A 372 35.00 51.72 -3.01
C GLN A 372 35.53 52.86 -2.14
N GLN A 373 34.79 53.28 -1.11
CA GLN A 373 35.23 54.33 -0.18
C GLN A 373 36.51 53.94 0.57
N THR A 374 36.60 52.71 1.07
CA THR A 374 37.81 52.22 1.74
C THR A 374 38.98 52.08 0.77
N SER A 375 38.74 51.58 -0.44
CA SER A 375 39.77 51.53 -1.50
C SER A 375 40.27 52.93 -1.90
N ALA A 376 39.38 53.92 -1.98
CA ALA A 376 39.73 55.31 -2.29
C ALA A 376 40.53 55.95 -1.16
N LYS A 377 40.14 55.72 0.10
CA LYS A 377 40.91 56.13 1.28
C LYS A 377 42.33 55.56 1.25
N ILE A 378 42.47 54.26 0.97
CA ILE A 378 43.77 53.58 0.83
C ILE A 378 44.59 54.22 -0.31
N LYS A 379 43.99 54.42 -1.50
CA LYS A 379 44.67 55.06 -2.64
C LYS A 379 45.11 56.50 -2.35
N SER A 380 44.33 57.26 -1.58
CA SER A 380 44.66 58.63 -1.20
C SER A 380 45.78 58.71 -0.16
N SER A 381 45.89 57.72 0.72
CA SER A 381 46.93 57.61 1.75
C SER A 381 48.26 57.08 1.17
N LYS A 382 48.68 57.61 0.02
CA LYS A 382 49.83 57.15 -0.78
C LYS A 382 51.14 57.01 -0.01
N ALA A 383 51.30 57.74 1.11
CA ALA A 383 52.49 57.69 1.96
C ALA A 383 52.51 56.50 2.95
N ASP A 384 51.37 55.83 3.17
CA ASP A 384 51.20 54.78 4.18
C ASP A 384 50.73 53.44 3.58
N VAL A 385 50.69 53.35 2.24
CA VAL A 385 50.32 52.11 1.51
C VAL A 385 51.37 51.02 1.70
N ASP A 386 52.61 51.38 2.01
CA ASP A 386 53.74 50.45 2.02
C ASP A 386 53.74 49.47 3.20
N LEU A 387 52.93 49.71 4.25
CA LEU A 387 52.83 48.81 5.40
C LEU A 387 51.43 48.76 6.02
N VAL A 388 50.44 48.29 5.25
CA VAL A 388 49.16 47.91 5.88
C VAL A 388 49.30 46.53 6.52
N THR A 389 49.13 46.49 7.84
CA THR A 389 49.25 45.26 8.63
C THR A 389 48.00 44.99 9.45
N GLY A 390 47.84 43.74 9.89
CA GLY A 390 46.76 43.34 10.78
C GLY A 390 46.74 41.85 11.06
N TRP A 391 45.71 41.40 11.78
CA TRP A 391 45.45 39.98 12.00
C TRP A 391 44.29 39.51 11.14
N VAL A 392 44.39 38.30 10.64
CA VAL A 392 43.31 37.64 9.92
C VAL A 392 43.31 36.16 10.23
N THR A 393 42.14 35.57 10.39
CA THR A 393 42.04 34.12 10.49
C THR A 393 41.60 33.58 9.14
N MET A 394 42.37 32.65 8.61
CA MET A 394 42.14 32.11 7.27
C MET A 394 42.15 30.59 7.24
N GLN A 395 41.36 30.06 6.33
CA GLN A 395 41.30 28.66 5.95
C GLN A 395 41.70 28.60 4.47
N THR A 396 42.80 27.91 4.21
CA THR A 396 43.30 27.63 2.86
C THR A 396 42.60 26.39 2.32
N GLY A 397 42.42 26.25 1.00
CA GLY A 397 41.70 25.09 0.45
C GLY A 397 42.35 23.74 0.77
N ASP A 398 43.67 23.71 0.86
CA ASP A 398 44.45 22.53 1.25
C ASP A 398 44.28 22.12 2.74
N SER A 399 43.65 22.95 3.56
CA SER A 399 43.52 22.73 5.00
C SER A 399 42.19 23.23 5.54
N LEU A 400 41.37 22.31 6.04
CA LEU A 400 40.11 22.63 6.72
C LEU A 400 40.28 23.32 8.09
N ILE A 401 41.51 23.53 8.54
CA ILE A 401 41.83 24.14 9.83
C ILE A 401 41.95 25.66 9.66
N TRP A 402 41.15 26.40 10.41
CA TRP A 402 41.27 27.85 10.58
C TRP A 402 42.56 28.20 11.32
N ARG A 403 43.39 29.07 10.72
CA ARG A 403 44.65 29.51 11.31
C ARG A 403 44.70 31.03 11.37
N ARG A 404 45.00 31.56 12.54
CA ARG A 404 45.23 32.99 12.75
C ARG A 404 46.63 33.36 12.26
N ARG A 405 46.71 34.33 11.35
CA ARG A 405 47.93 34.80 10.71
C ARG A 405 48.04 36.31 10.86
N TYR A 406 49.25 36.78 11.10
CA TYR A 406 49.58 38.20 11.00
C TYR A 406 49.89 38.48 9.53
N PHE A 407 49.18 39.42 8.91
CA PHE A 407 49.42 39.77 7.52
C PHE A 407 50.14 41.11 7.41
N GLN A 408 51.01 41.22 6.42
CA GLN A 408 51.64 42.46 6.00
C GLN A 408 51.46 42.61 4.50
N PHE A 409 50.92 43.75 4.11
CA PHE A 409 50.67 44.09 2.72
C PHE A 409 51.74 45.06 2.25
N VAL A 410 52.56 44.65 1.27
CA VAL A 410 53.63 45.46 0.69
C VAL A 410 53.42 45.55 -0.82
N GLY A 411 53.03 46.73 -1.31
CA GLY A 411 52.75 46.99 -2.71
C GLY A 411 51.53 46.21 -3.24
N SER A 412 51.76 45.05 -3.86
CA SER A 412 50.71 44.14 -4.35
C SER A 412 50.83 42.73 -3.80
N THR A 413 51.78 42.51 -2.90
CA THR A 413 52.06 41.20 -2.32
C THR A 413 51.58 41.20 -0.88
N ILE A 414 50.80 40.19 -0.52
CA ILE A 414 50.41 39.92 0.86
C ILE A 414 51.32 38.83 1.42
N PHE A 415 51.92 39.11 2.57
CA PHE A 415 52.77 38.21 3.33
C PHE A 415 52.03 37.77 4.59
N PHE A 416 52.06 36.48 4.88
CA PHE A 416 51.47 35.91 6.09
C PHE A 416 52.57 35.37 7.00
N TYR A 417 52.53 35.79 8.25
CA TYR A 417 53.43 35.37 9.32
C TYR A 417 52.66 34.65 10.42
N ARG A 418 53.40 33.90 11.24
CA ARG A 418 52.83 33.24 12.42
C ARG A 418 52.46 34.25 13.52
N SER A 419 53.26 35.30 13.67
CA SER A 419 53.25 36.22 14.81
C SER A 419 53.88 37.56 14.42
N LEU A 420 53.51 38.63 15.12
CA LEU A 420 54.03 40.00 14.94
C LEU A 420 55.46 40.17 15.48
N LYS A 421 55.94 39.29 16.37
CA LYS A 421 57.24 39.46 17.03
C LYS A 421 58.36 39.51 15.97
N GLU A 422 59.26 40.49 16.07
CA GLU A 422 60.37 40.73 15.11
C GLU A 422 61.20 39.48 14.76
N LYS A 423 61.28 38.51 15.68
CA LYS A 423 62.00 37.24 15.45
C LYS A 423 61.27 36.32 14.46
N ASP A 424 59.94 36.37 14.42
CA ASP A 424 59.09 35.50 13.59
C ASP A 424 58.83 36.10 12.20
N THR A 425 59.07 37.40 12.00
CA THR A 425 58.98 38.06 10.67
C THR A 425 60.02 37.57 9.66
N ASN A 426 61.05 36.84 10.10
CA ASN A 426 62.02 36.23 9.21
C ASN A 426 61.47 34.99 8.47
N GLN A 427 60.39 34.37 8.97
CA GLN A 427 59.79 33.19 8.36
C GLN A 427 58.41 33.54 7.78
N VAL A 428 58.39 33.89 6.49
CA VAL A 428 57.16 34.02 5.72
C VAL A 428 56.53 32.63 5.55
N LEU A 429 55.30 32.47 6.02
CA LEU A 429 54.57 31.20 5.93
C LEU A 429 53.89 31.03 4.57
N ASP A 430 53.29 32.11 4.08
CA ASP A 430 52.70 32.17 2.75
C ASP A 430 52.92 33.57 2.18
N GLN A 431 53.26 33.63 0.90
CA GLN A 431 53.48 34.85 0.16
C GLN A 431 52.64 34.78 -1.11
N MET A 432 51.82 35.79 -1.34
CA MET A 432 50.96 35.82 -2.50
C MET A 432 51.00 37.18 -3.19
N ASP A 433 51.51 37.18 -4.42
CA ASP A 433 51.35 38.31 -5.33
C ASP A 433 49.92 38.33 -5.88
N LEU A 434 49.21 39.43 -5.65
CA LEU A 434 47.80 39.59 -5.96
C LEU A 434 47.55 40.12 -7.37
N ARG A 435 48.59 40.60 -8.07
CA ARG A 435 48.43 41.19 -9.41
C ARG A 435 47.84 40.16 -10.38
N LYS A 436 46.62 40.41 -10.86
CA LYS A 436 45.88 39.56 -11.82
C LYS A 436 45.61 38.13 -11.33
N LYS A 437 45.87 37.81 -10.05
CA LYS A 437 45.62 36.48 -9.49
C LYS A 437 44.29 36.38 -8.76
N VAL A 438 43.66 37.49 -8.39
CA VAL A 438 42.36 37.46 -7.70
C VAL A 438 41.26 37.49 -8.75
N ARG A 439 40.43 36.44 -8.78
CA ARG A 439 39.24 36.35 -9.64
C ARG A 439 38.12 37.23 -9.11
N GLY A 440 37.89 37.18 -7.80
CA GLY A 440 36.78 37.88 -7.16
C GLY A 440 36.82 37.78 -5.65
N LEU A 441 36.12 38.70 -4.99
CA LEU A 441 35.91 38.72 -3.55
C LEU A 441 34.44 38.36 -3.29
N ARG A 442 34.22 37.20 -2.68
CA ARG A 442 32.88 36.62 -2.46
C ARG A 442 32.49 36.71 -1.00
N GLU A 443 31.20 36.76 -0.74
CA GLU A 443 30.63 36.64 0.60
C GLU A 443 29.85 35.34 0.77
N TRP A 444 29.36 35.11 1.99
CA TRP A 444 28.64 33.88 2.34
C TRP A 444 27.39 33.64 1.46
N ASN A 445 26.76 34.70 0.95
CA ASN A 445 25.60 34.64 0.07
C ASN A 445 25.95 34.38 -1.41
N GLU A 446 27.25 34.34 -1.76
CA GLU A 446 27.74 34.13 -3.13
C GLU A 446 28.30 32.70 -3.33
N GLY A 447 27.63 31.70 -2.74
CA GLY A 447 28.03 30.28 -2.86
C GLY A 447 28.95 29.77 -1.75
N TYR A 448 29.17 30.57 -0.70
CA TYR A 448 30.00 30.21 0.45
C TYR A 448 29.14 30.15 1.73
N GLU A 449 28.06 29.38 1.70
CA GLU A 449 27.05 29.33 2.78
C GLU A 449 27.64 28.98 4.15
N ASP A 450 28.71 28.18 4.18
CA ASP A 450 29.43 27.80 5.39
C ASP A 450 30.01 29.00 6.15
N LEU A 451 30.29 30.11 5.44
CA LEU A 451 30.81 31.33 6.03
C LEU A 451 29.73 32.17 6.73
N LYS A 452 28.45 31.84 6.56
CA LYS A 452 27.32 32.56 7.20
C LYS A 452 27.40 32.53 8.72
N ALA A 453 27.97 31.47 9.29
CA ALA A 453 28.10 31.31 10.74
C ALA A 453 29.24 32.15 11.34
N ILE A 454 30.16 32.67 10.50
CA ILE A 454 31.36 33.37 10.93
C ILE A 454 31.19 34.87 10.65
N PRO A 455 31.13 35.74 11.68
CA PRO A 455 31.05 37.19 11.48
C PRO A 455 32.25 37.72 10.69
N PHE A 456 32.00 38.74 9.86
CA PHE A 456 33.03 39.42 9.07
C PHE A 456 33.87 38.48 8.17
N SER A 457 33.28 37.35 7.79
CA SER A 457 33.89 36.42 6.85
C SER A 457 33.74 36.90 5.41
N PHE A 458 34.66 36.45 4.56
CA PHE A 458 34.64 36.59 3.11
C PHE A 458 35.53 35.51 2.48
N ALA A 459 35.31 35.23 1.19
CA ALA A 459 36.14 34.33 0.42
C ALA A 459 36.90 35.09 -0.68
N VAL A 460 38.13 34.66 -0.96
CA VAL A 460 39.00 35.18 -2.01
C VAL A 460 39.13 34.09 -3.06
N GLU A 461 38.54 34.33 -4.24
CA GLU A 461 38.66 33.45 -5.39
C GLU A 461 39.90 33.82 -6.20
N PHE A 462 40.67 32.83 -6.63
CA PHE A 462 41.86 33.04 -7.44
C PHE A 462 41.64 32.66 -8.91
N ASN A 463 42.40 33.29 -9.80
CA ASN A 463 42.54 32.89 -11.19
C ASN A 463 43.51 31.70 -11.23
N GLY A 464 43.02 30.50 -11.57
CA GLY A 464 43.81 29.27 -11.71
C GLY A 464 43.17 28.06 -11.02
N GLU A 465 43.95 26.99 -10.86
CA GLU A 465 43.52 25.76 -10.17
C GLU A 465 43.61 25.85 -8.64
N ARG A 466 43.98 27.02 -8.09
CA ARG A 466 44.06 27.20 -6.64
C ARG A 466 42.66 27.32 -6.05
N GLU A 467 42.42 26.53 -5.02
CA GLU A 467 41.18 26.60 -4.25
C GLU A 467 41.01 27.98 -3.57
N PRO A 468 39.76 28.44 -3.41
CA PRO A 468 39.47 29.72 -2.78
C PRO A 468 39.93 29.74 -1.32
N TRP A 469 40.30 30.92 -0.84
CA TRP A 469 40.60 31.12 0.57
C TRP A 469 39.38 31.65 1.29
N SER A 470 39.07 31.08 2.45
CA SER A 470 38.09 31.65 3.36
C SER A 470 38.79 32.42 4.46
N MET A 471 38.37 33.65 4.73
CA MET A 471 39.02 34.54 5.71
C MET A 471 37.96 35.22 6.57
N TYR A 472 38.30 35.56 7.82
CA TYR A 472 37.52 36.46 8.65
C TYR A 472 38.43 37.38 9.48
N SER A 473 37.94 38.58 9.76
CA SER A 473 38.59 39.58 10.62
C SER A 473 37.85 39.71 11.95
N ASP A 474 38.47 40.37 12.93
CA ASP A 474 37.86 40.56 14.25
C ASP A 474 36.84 41.71 14.25
N SER A 475 36.96 42.64 13.29
CA SER A 475 36.04 43.77 13.11
C SER A 475 35.56 43.92 11.68
N GLU A 476 34.42 44.59 11.52
CA GLU A 476 33.87 44.94 10.21
C GLU A 476 34.80 45.90 9.44
N GLU A 477 35.43 46.84 10.14
CA GLU A 477 36.34 47.82 9.55
C GLU A 477 37.58 47.16 8.95
N GLU A 478 38.17 46.19 9.65
CA GLU A 478 39.29 45.39 9.15
C GLU A 478 38.91 44.57 7.92
N LYS A 479 37.69 43.98 7.89
CA LYS A 479 37.18 43.28 6.71
C LYS A 479 37.16 44.22 5.51
N TYR A 480 36.55 45.38 5.63
CA TYR A 480 36.47 46.32 4.50
C TYR A 480 37.83 46.90 4.13
N LYS A 481 38.74 47.09 5.10
CA LYS A 481 40.14 47.47 4.84
C LYS A 481 40.84 46.41 4.00
N LEU A 482 40.75 45.14 4.38
CA LEU A 482 41.29 44.00 3.61
C LEU A 482 40.66 43.89 2.22
N LEU A 483 39.33 43.97 2.11
CA LEU A 483 38.64 43.94 0.81
C LEU A 483 39.08 45.10 -0.10
N GLY A 484 39.22 46.31 0.46
CA GLY A 484 39.71 47.48 -0.28
C GLY A 484 41.16 47.34 -0.75
N LEU A 485 42.02 46.72 0.06
CA LEU A 485 43.40 46.38 -0.32
C LEU A 485 43.42 45.37 -1.47
N LEU A 486 42.69 44.26 -1.32
CA LEU A 486 42.61 43.19 -2.32
C LEU A 486 42.03 43.71 -3.65
N HIS A 487 41.01 44.56 -3.59
CA HIS A 487 40.43 45.21 -4.76
C HIS A 487 41.44 46.13 -5.47
N THR A 488 42.22 46.90 -4.71
CA THR A 488 43.24 47.80 -5.27
C THR A 488 44.40 47.01 -5.89
N ALA A 489 44.81 45.90 -5.26
CA ALA A 489 45.89 45.04 -5.72
C ALA A 489 45.57 44.32 -7.04
N ASN A 490 44.30 43.98 -7.27
CA ASN A 490 43.87 43.23 -8.45
C ASN A 490 43.89 44.05 -9.74
N GLY A 491 44.12 45.37 -9.67
CA GLY A 491 44.34 46.21 -10.84
C GLY A 491 43.38 47.38 -11.00
N GLY A 492 42.32 47.48 -10.19
CA GLY A 492 41.39 48.62 -10.20
C GLY A 492 40.51 48.72 -11.43
#